data_AF-A0A0R3R8Y6-F1
#
_entry.id   AF-A0A0R3R8Y6-F1
#
_cell.length_a   1.000
_cell.length_b   1.000
_cell.length_c   1.000
_cell.angle_alpha   90.00
_cell.angle_beta   90.00
_cell.angle_gamma   90.00
#
_symmetry.space_group_name_H-M   'P 1'
#
loop_
_entity.id
_entity.type
_entity.pdbx_description
1 polymer ?
#
loop_
_entity_poly.entity_id
_entity_poly.type
_entity_poly.pdbx_seq_one_letter_code
_entity_poly.pdbx_strand_id
1 'polypeptide(L)'
;MPKGTKHLMDEQFEKWANMGVFGHLQEPLAWAKSDQSILDSIAELVGAQRTEVALMNSLTVNLHILLTAFYKPTPKRHKIFIESKAFPSDHYAIESQIRLKGFAVEESLICMHPRTGDDCIRNEDIIALIEEQGDTIAIIWFSAIHYYTAHAFANIPLSLHEWDVDFACWCTYKYSCSGAGGIGGFFVHKRFETDKRERMVGWWGHKEETRFFMNNQLELENGAAGYRISNPPMMLMVPLIAFLDVIALLLISQCNIFSFSFQIRRKFMFDKLLILIRYNVLCKLLLYIYKKFYI
;
A
#
# COMPACT_ATOMS: atom_id res chain seq x y z
N MET A 1 19.14 -8.79 2.00
CA MET A 1 18.82 -8.97 0.57
C MET A 1 18.68 -10.46 0.30
N PRO A 2 17.60 -10.93 -0.34
CA PRO A 2 17.51 -12.29 -0.86
C PRO A 2 18.73 -12.63 -1.73
N LYS A 3 19.33 -13.80 -1.56
CA LYS A 3 20.57 -14.15 -2.29
C LYS A 3 20.37 -14.16 -3.81
N GLY A 4 19.17 -14.56 -4.26
CA GLY A 4 18.80 -14.57 -5.69
C GLY A 4 18.76 -13.20 -6.35
N THR A 5 18.65 -12.10 -5.58
CA THR A 5 18.60 -10.74 -6.13
C THR A 5 19.80 -10.42 -7.02
N LYS A 6 21.02 -10.84 -6.64
CA LYS A 6 22.22 -10.56 -7.45
C LYS A 6 22.11 -11.23 -8.82
N HIS A 7 21.76 -12.51 -8.85
CA HIS A 7 21.67 -13.29 -10.08
C HIS A 7 20.64 -12.69 -11.03
N LEU A 8 19.42 -12.44 -10.54
CA LEU A 8 18.35 -11.82 -11.34
C LEU A 8 18.72 -10.42 -11.83
N MET A 9 19.51 -9.66 -11.05
CA MET A 9 19.99 -8.34 -11.47
C MET A 9 21.01 -8.45 -12.61
N ASP A 10 21.97 -9.39 -12.49
CA ASP A 10 22.97 -9.64 -13.52
C ASP A 10 22.28 -10.05 -14.85
N GLU A 11 21.22 -10.86 -14.81
CA GLU A 11 20.40 -11.18 -15.98
C GLU A 11 19.76 -9.93 -16.62
N GLN A 12 19.25 -8.99 -15.82
CA GLN A 12 18.68 -7.75 -16.36
C GLN A 12 19.75 -6.83 -16.94
N PHE A 13 20.95 -6.82 -16.36
CA PHE A 13 22.08 -6.08 -16.94
C PHE A 13 22.54 -6.67 -18.27
N GLU A 14 22.66 -8.00 -18.36
CA GLU A 14 22.98 -8.67 -19.62
C GLU A 14 21.92 -8.43 -20.68
N LYS A 15 20.63 -8.54 -20.31
CA LYS A 15 19.51 -8.24 -21.20
C LYS A 15 19.58 -6.80 -21.70
N TRP A 16 19.86 -5.84 -20.83
CA TRP A 16 20.01 -4.44 -21.23
C TRP A 16 21.20 -4.24 -22.17
N ALA A 17 22.36 -4.81 -21.84
CA ALA A 17 23.57 -4.69 -22.64
C ALA A 17 23.41 -5.28 -24.05
N ASN A 18 22.69 -6.40 -24.18
CA ASN A 18 22.55 -7.12 -25.44
C ASN A 18 21.34 -6.68 -26.29
N MET A 19 20.27 -6.19 -25.67
CA MET A 19 18.98 -5.97 -26.36
C MET A 19 18.53 -4.50 -26.39
N GLY A 20 19.05 -3.63 -25.52
CA GLY A 20 18.57 -2.26 -25.41
C GLY A 20 17.04 -2.20 -25.23
N VAL A 21 16.37 -1.40 -26.07
CA VAL A 21 14.92 -1.17 -26.02
C VAL A 21 14.09 -2.45 -26.22
N PHE A 22 14.60 -3.45 -26.94
CA PHE A 22 13.88 -4.71 -27.17
C PHE A 22 13.64 -5.49 -25.87
N GLY A 23 14.36 -5.18 -24.80
CA GLY A 23 14.12 -5.76 -23.48
C GLY A 23 12.73 -5.46 -22.90
N HIS A 24 12.04 -4.42 -23.38
CA HIS A 24 10.67 -4.10 -22.95
C HIS A 24 9.65 -5.20 -23.27
N LEU A 25 9.86 -5.97 -24.34
CA LEU A 25 8.92 -6.98 -24.83
C LEU A 25 9.46 -8.40 -24.69
N GLN A 26 10.75 -8.57 -24.43
CA GLN A 26 11.38 -9.88 -24.40
C GLN A 26 11.06 -10.67 -23.11
N GLU A 27 10.48 -11.85 -23.29
CA GLU A 27 10.24 -12.85 -22.24
C GLU A 27 11.54 -13.55 -21.77
N PRO A 28 11.58 -14.13 -20.56
CA PRO A 28 10.47 -14.40 -19.63
C PRO A 28 10.09 -13.25 -18.69
N LEU A 29 10.83 -12.13 -18.75
CA LEU A 29 10.58 -10.97 -17.90
C LEU A 29 10.60 -9.68 -18.73
N ALA A 30 9.52 -9.46 -19.48
CA ALA A 30 9.32 -8.26 -20.27
C ALA A 30 9.22 -7.02 -19.35
N TRP A 31 10.09 -6.02 -19.54
CA TRP A 31 10.13 -4.87 -18.62
C TRP A 31 8.83 -4.07 -18.64
N ALA A 32 8.08 -4.07 -19.74
CA ALA A 32 6.79 -3.39 -19.81
C ALA A 32 5.71 -4.02 -18.92
N LYS A 33 5.86 -5.30 -18.57
CA LYS A 33 4.92 -6.09 -17.76
C LYS A 33 5.53 -6.60 -16.46
N SER A 34 6.72 -6.10 -16.08
CA SER A 34 7.48 -6.65 -14.97
C SER A 34 6.77 -6.55 -13.62
N ASP A 35 5.92 -5.54 -13.45
CA ASP A 35 5.10 -5.41 -12.25
C ASP A 35 3.97 -6.43 -12.20
N GLN A 36 3.43 -6.82 -13.36
CA GLN A 36 2.31 -7.74 -13.48
C GLN A 36 2.68 -9.19 -13.15
N SER A 37 3.94 -9.59 -13.37
CA SER A 37 4.38 -10.98 -13.21
C SER A 37 4.28 -11.49 -11.76
N ILE A 38 4.21 -10.60 -10.79
CA ILE A 38 4.17 -10.94 -9.35
C ILE A 38 2.92 -10.46 -8.62
N LEU A 39 1.92 -9.90 -9.32
CA LEU A 39 0.74 -9.33 -8.66
C LEU A 39 -0.08 -10.37 -7.90
N ASP A 40 -0.14 -11.63 -8.34
CA ASP A 40 -0.88 -12.67 -7.62
C ASP A 40 -0.27 -12.93 -6.24
N SER A 41 1.05 -13.08 -6.16
CA SER A 41 1.75 -13.27 -4.90
C SER A 41 1.61 -12.05 -3.98
N ILE A 42 1.63 -10.84 -4.53
CA ILE A 42 1.44 -9.64 -3.72
C ILE A 42 0.00 -9.54 -3.22
N ALA A 43 -0.99 -9.83 -4.07
CA ALA A 43 -2.41 -9.84 -3.71
C ALA A 43 -2.68 -10.85 -2.60
N GLU A 44 -2.09 -12.04 -2.66
CA GLU A 44 -2.15 -13.04 -1.59
C GLU A 44 -1.55 -12.51 -0.27
N LEU A 45 -0.37 -11.87 -0.30
CA LEU A 45 0.29 -11.33 0.88
C LEU A 45 -0.52 -10.22 1.59
N VAL A 46 -1.35 -9.49 0.86
CA VAL A 46 -2.21 -8.43 1.42
C VAL A 46 -3.67 -8.85 1.60
N GLY A 47 -4.02 -10.08 1.21
CA GLY A 47 -5.38 -10.60 1.19
C GLY A 47 -6.33 -9.73 0.36
N ALA A 48 -5.95 -9.49 -0.89
CA ALA A 48 -6.69 -8.76 -1.90
C ALA A 48 -6.88 -9.58 -3.18
N GLN A 49 -7.72 -9.10 -4.09
CA GLN A 49 -7.79 -9.61 -5.46
C GLN A 49 -6.67 -9.02 -6.32
N ARG A 50 -6.25 -9.74 -7.36
CA ARG A 50 -5.21 -9.28 -8.30
C ARG A 50 -5.49 -7.88 -8.86
N THR A 51 -6.75 -7.58 -9.21
CA THR A 51 -7.16 -6.30 -9.82
C THR A 51 -7.16 -5.13 -8.83
N GLU A 52 -7.10 -5.41 -7.53
CA GLU A 52 -7.08 -4.40 -6.47
C GLU A 52 -5.65 -3.94 -6.13
N VAL A 53 -4.62 -4.55 -6.70
CA VAL A 53 -3.22 -4.29 -6.36
C VAL A 53 -2.44 -3.75 -7.56
N ALA A 54 -1.56 -2.78 -7.31
CA ALA A 54 -0.53 -2.35 -8.24
C ALA A 54 0.82 -2.18 -7.53
N LEU A 55 1.91 -2.33 -8.28
CA LEU A 55 3.26 -2.01 -7.83
C LEU A 55 3.75 -0.79 -8.60
N MET A 56 3.95 0.33 -7.90
CA MET A 56 4.34 1.59 -8.52
C MET A 56 4.97 2.56 -7.52
N ASN A 57 5.79 3.47 -8.05
CA ASN A 57 6.39 4.60 -7.34
C ASN A 57 7.05 4.22 -6.00
N SER A 58 6.91 5.06 -4.98
CA SER A 58 7.29 4.82 -3.60
C SER A 58 6.07 5.05 -2.68
N LEU A 59 6.19 4.65 -1.40
CA LEU A 59 5.10 4.73 -0.41
C LEU A 59 4.41 6.10 -0.36
N THR A 60 5.16 7.17 -0.10
CA THR A 60 4.58 8.51 0.04
C THR A 60 3.99 9.04 -1.26
N VAL A 61 4.61 8.72 -2.41
CA VAL A 61 4.06 9.09 -3.72
C VAL A 61 2.71 8.41 -3.94
N ASN A 62 2.58 7.13 -3.59
CA ASN A 62 1.33 6.40 -3.66
C ASN A 62 0.26 6.98 -2.71
N LEU A 63 0.65 7.40 -1.50
CA LEU A 63 -0.24 8.13 -0.59
C LEU A 63 -0.77 9.41 -1.23
N HIS A 64 0.08 10.22 -1.87
CA HIS A 64 -0.37 11.42 -2.58
C HIS A 64 -1.34 11.09 -3.73
N ILE A 65 -1.08 10.03 -4.50
CA ILE A 65 -1.99 9.58 -5.57
C ILE A 65 -3.36 9.22 -4.99
N LEU A 66 -3.38 8.44 -3.89
CA LEU A 66 -4.61 8.05 -3.19
C LEU A 66 -5.35 9.27 -2.66
N LEU A 67 -4.69 10.16 -1.93
CA LEU A 67 -5.32 11.37 -1.39
C LEU A 67 -5.85 12.27 -2.51
N THR A 68 -5.15 12.39 -3.64
CA THR A 68 -5.64 13.19 -4.78
C THR A 68 -6.97 12.65 -5.32
N ALA A 69 -7.15 11.32 -5.33
CA ALA A 69 -8.34 10.65 -5.82
C ALA A 69 -9.48 10.58 -4.79
N PHE A 70 -9.18 10.33 -3.52
CA PHE A 70 -10.17 10.05 -2.49
C PHE A 70 -10.47 11.23 -1.56
N TYR A 71 -9.51 12.12 -1.32
CA TYR A 71 -9.74 13.33 -0.52
C TYR A 71 -10.43 14.40 -1.37
N LYS A 72 -11.76 14.37 -1.35
CA LYS A 72 -12.67 15.33 -1.99
C LYS A 72 -13.42 16.13 -0.91
N PRO A 73 -12.73 17.06 -0.22
CA PRO A 73 -13.32 17.77 0.91
C PRO A 73 -14.47 18.70 0.47
N THR A 74 -15.41 18.90 1.38
CA THR A 74 -16.50 19.88 1.29
C THR A 74 -16.47 20.78 2.54
N PRO A 75 -17.16 21.94 2.56
CA PRO A 75 -17.21 22.77 3.77
C PRO A 75 -17.68 22.03 5.03
N LYS A 76 -18.53 21.00 4.89
CA LYS A 76 -19.00 20.18 6.02
C LYS A 76 -18.07 18.99 6.33
N ARG A 77 -17.55 18.32 5.30
CA ARG A 77 -16.78 17.08 5.40
C ARG A 77 -15.42 17.24 4.77
N HIS A 78 -14.45 17.70 5.56
CA HIS A 78 -13.09 18.01 5.09
C HIS A 78 -11.98 17.48 6.01
N LYS A 79 -12.31 16.91 7.18
CA LYS A 79 -11.28 16.51 8.13
C LYS A 79 -10.60 15.20 7.72
N ILE A 80 -9.31 15.08 7.98
CA ILE A 80 -8.53 13.84 7.89
C ILE A 80 -8.17 13.42 9.31
N PHE A 81 -8.49 12.19 9.66
CA PHE A 81 -8.27 11.63 11.00
C PHE A 81 -7.09 10.66 11.02
N ILE A 82 -6.08 10.95 11.84
CA ILE A 82 -4.84 10.17 11.99
C ILE A 82 -4.46 9.92 13.45
N GLU A 83 -3.52 8.99 13.68
CA GLU A 83 -2.84 8.83 14.96
C GLU A 83 -1.79 9.93 15.22
N SER A 84 -1.61 10.28 16.50
CA SER A 84 -0.49 11.11 16.91
C SER A 84 0.84 10.40 16.72
N LYS A 85 1.88 11.18 16.41
CA LYS A 85 3.21 10.67 16.04
C LYS A 85 3.19 9.71 14.84
N ALA A 86 2.19 9.84 13.96
CA ALA A 86 2.23 9.27 12.62
C ALA A 86 3.59 9.55 11.96
N PHE A 87 4.01 8.64 11.07
CA PHE A 87 5.32 8.78 10.43
C PHE A 87 5.43 10.15 9.72
N PRO A 88 6.55 10.89 9.87
CA PRO A 88 6.62 12.29 9.43
C PRO A 88 6.23 12.49 7.96
N SER A 89 6.60 11.53 7.09
CA SER A 89 6.26 11.62 5.67
C SER A 89 4.75 11.53 5.39
N ASP A 90 4.01 10.73 6.16
CA ASP A 90 2.55 10.64 6.06
C ASP A 90 1.91 11.93 6.54
N HIS A 91 2.41 12.48 7.66
CA HIS A 91 1.96 13.76 8.20
C HIS A 91 2.11 14.88 7.17
N TYR A 92 3.30 15.04 6.59
CA TYR A 92 3.56 16.06 5.57
C TYR A 92 2.73 15.86 4.30
N ALA A 93 2.50 14.62 3.87
CA ALA A 93 1.65 14.32 2.72
C ALA A 93 0.20 14.74 2.96
N ILE A 94 -0.33 14.46 4.15
CA ILE A 94 -1.69 14.82 4.54
C ILE A 94 -1.84 16.32 4.68
N GLU A 95 -0.96 17.00 5.41
CA GLU A 95 -1.05 18.45 5.57
C GLU A 95 -0.94 19.18 4.22
N SER A 96 -0.04 18.74 3.33
CA SER A 96 0.10 19.35 2.01
C SER A 96 -1.15 19.13 1.14
N GLN A 97 -1.79 17.96 1.22
CA GLN A 97 -3.07 17.71 0.52
C GLN A 97 -4.20 18.59 1.06
N ILE A 98 -4.28 18.81 2.38
CA ILE A 98 -5.22 19.75 2.99
C ILE A 98 -5.00 21.17 2.43
N ARG A 99 -3.75 21.65 2.45
CA ARG A 99 -3.39 22.99 1.94
C ARG A 99 -3.71 23.13 0.45
N LEU A 100 -3.40 22.12 -0.36
CA LEU A 100 -3.69 22.11 -1.81
C LEU A 100 -5.19 22.15 -2.12
N LYS A 101 -6.06 21.74 -1.18
CA LYS A 101 -7.52 21.85 -1.29
C LYS A 101 -8.07 23.16 -0.70
N GLY A 102 -7.21 24.06 -0.22
CA GLY A 102 -7.59 25.38 0.28
C GLY A 102 -8.13 25.40 1.70
N PHE A 103 -7.92 24.32 2.48
CA PHE A 103 -8.35 24.24 3.87
C PHE A 103 -7.20 24.54 4.84
N ALA A 104 -7.52 25.07 6.02
CA ALA A 104 -6.57 25.21 7.12
C ALA A 104 -6.28 23.85 7.76
N VAL A 105 -5.00 23.58 8.07
CA VAL A 105 -4.55 22.30 8.62
C VAL A 105 -5.10 22.09 10.02
N GLU A 106 -5.10 23.14 10.83
CA GLU A 106 -5.52 23.15 12.22
C GLU A 106 -7.02 22.83 12.38
N GLU A 107 -7.82 23.16 11.36
CA GLU A 107 -9.26 22.89 11.32
C GLU A 107 -9.59 21.54 10.67
N SER A 108 -8.68 21.01 9.85
CA SER A 108 -8.92 19.85 8.97
C SER A 108 -8.11 18.61 9.33
N LEU A 109 -7.18 18.69 10.27
CA LEU A 109 -6.40 17.55 10.72
C LEU A 109 -6.79 17.18 12.15
N ILE A 110 -7.39 16.01 12.32
CA ILE A 110 -7.63 15.42 13.63
C ILE A 110 -6.46 14.49 13.94
N CYS A 111 -5.78 14.77 15.04
CA CYS A 111 -4.63 14.00 15.52
C CYS A 111 -4.97 13.40 16.89
N MET A 112 -5.18 12.09 16.99
CA MET A 112 -5.55 11.45 18.25
C MET A 112 -4.33 10.99 19.04
N HIS A 113 -4.27 11.38 20.30
CA HIS A 113 -3.20 11.01 21.22
C HIS A 113 -3.63 9.82 22.10
N PRO A 114 -2.69 8.93 22.49
CA PRO A 114 -2.91 8.01 23.59
C PRO A 114 -3.33 8.77 24.85
N ARG A 115 -4.11 8.12 25.73
CA ARG A 115 -4.42 8.68 27.04
C ARG A 115 -3.15 8.84 27.87
N THR A 116 -3.13 9.75 28.83
CA THR A 116 -1.97 9.94 29.71
C THR A 116 -1.59 8.63 30.40
N GLY A 117 -0.35 8.19 30.18
CA GLY A 117 0.20 6.94 30.73
C GLY A 117 0.06 5.72 29.81
N ASP A 118 -0.69 5.81 28.72
CA ASP A 118 -0.76 4.76 27.70
C ASP A 118 0.28 4.98 26.60
N ASP A 119 0.88 3.90 26.11
CA ASP A 119 1.79 3.94 24.95
C ASP A 119 1.03 3.93 23.60
N CYS A 120 -0.20 3.40 23.59
CA CYS A 120 -1.00 3.18 22.39
C CYS A 120 -2.38 3.80 22.52
N ILE A 121 -2.93 4.26 21.39
CA ILE A 121 -4.32 4.71 21.30
C ILE A 121 -5.25 3.51 21.52
N ARG A 122 -6.30 3.70 22.32
CA ARG A 122 -7.29 2.65 22.56
C ARG A 122 -8.37 2.64 21.48
N ASN A 123 -8.91 1.46 21.19
CA ASN A 123 -9.89 1.30 20.11
C ASN A 123 -11.20 2.01 20.44
N GLU A 124 -11.61 1.99 21.69
CA GLU A 124 -12.81 2.68 22.15
C GLU A 124 -12.73 4.20 21.93
N ASP A 125 -11.53 4.79 22.01
CA ASP A 125 -11.33 6.22 21.75
C ASP A 125 -11.47 6.54 20.26
N ILE A 126 -10.89 5.69 19.39
CA ILE A 126 -11.02 5.79 17.93
C ILE A 126 -12.50 5.69 17.53
N ILE A 127 -13.21 4.68 18.06
CA ILE A 127 -14.64 4.46 17.78
C ILE A 127 -15.46 5.66 18.24
N ALA A 128 -15.25 6.13 19.49
CA ALA A 128 -15.99 7.26 20.03
C ALA A 128 -15.81 8.53 19.18
N LEU A 129 -14.59 8.83 18.72
CA LEU A 129 -14.34 9.99 17.87
C LEU A 129 -15.03 9.86 16.50
N ILE A 130 -15.01 8.67 15.91
CA ILE A 130 -15.71 8.41 14.63
C ILE A 130 -17.22 8.56 14.82
N GLU A 131 -17.77 8.09 15.94
CA GLU A 131 -19.19 8.24 16.26
C GLU A 131 -19.59 9.71 16.45
N GLU A 132 -18.73 10.50 17.11
CA GLU A 132 -18.97 11.90 17.40
C GLU A 132 -18.79 12.80 16.18
N GLN A 133 -17.74 12.58 15.38
CA GLN A 133 -17.29 13.52 14.34
C GLN A 133 -17.32 12.95 12.91
N GLY A 134 -17.81 11.72 12.72
CA GLY A 134 -17.77 10.99 11.44
C GLY A 134 -18.33 11.76 10.24
N ASP A 135 -19.39 12.55 10.45
CA ASP A 135 -20.01 13.39 9.42
C ASP A 135 -19.08 14.48 8.86
N THR A 136 -18.04 14.85 9.64
CA THR A 136 -17.05 15.87 9.25
C THR A 136 -15.74 15.27 8.73
N ILE A 137 -15.52 13.98 8.96
CA ILE A 137 -14.30 13.25 8.57
C ILE A 137 -14.45 12.74 7.15
N ALA A 138 -13.61 13.25 6.24
CA ALA A 138 -13.52 12.81 4.85
C ALA A 138 -12.71 11.52 4.71
N ILE A 139 -11.57 11.43 5.42
CA ILE A 139 -10.61 10.31 5.34
C ILE A 139 -10.17 9.91 6.75
N ILE A 140 -10.06 8.61 6.99
CA ILE A 140 -9.38 8.03 8.15
C ILE A 140 -8.10 7.40 7.62
N TRP A 141 -6.95 7.85 8.10
CA TRP A 141 -5.63 7.36 7.67
C TRP A 141 -4.84 6.90 8.87
N PHE A 142 -4.77 5.59 9.08
CA PHE A 142 -4.01 4.96 10.16
C PHE A 142 -2.96 4.01 9.59
N SER A 143 -1.76 4.02 10.16
CA SER A 143 -0.82 2.95 9.88
C SER A 143 -1.34 1.62 10.46
N ALA A 144 -1.44 0.58 9.63
CA ALA A 144 -1.90 -0.74 10.05
C ALA A 144 -1.10 -1.32 11.23
N ILE A 145 0.20 -0.99 11.31
CA ILE A 145 1.00 -1.07 12.52
C ILE A 145 1.87 0.18 12.59
N HIS A 146 1.95 0.83 13.76
CA HIS A 146 2.73 2.05 13.94
C HIS A 146 4.23 1.78 13.73
N TYR A 147 4.96 2.70 13.08
CA TYR A 147 6.40 2.58 12.81
C TYR A 147 7.25 2.14 14.02
N TYR A 148 6.90 2.56 15.24
CA TYR A 148 7.61 2.18 16.46
C TYR A 148 7.37 0.72 16.90
N THR A 149 6.25 0.12 16.49
CA THR A 149 5.80 -1.21 16.94
C THR A 149 5.89 -2.29 15.86
N ALA A 150 5.87 -1.94 14.56
CA ALA A 150 6.31 -2.67 13.37
C ALA A 150 5.61 -2.10 12.10
N HIS A 151 5.81 -2.69 10.91
CA HIS A 151 4.97 -2.44 9.72
C HIS A 151 4.23 -3.71 9.32
N ALA A 152 3.09 -3.57 8.65
CA ALA A 152 2.21 -4.71 8.40
C ALA A 152 2.62 -5.59 7.21
N PHE A 153 2.94 -4.99 6.07
CA PHE A 153 3.28 -5.72 4.84
C PHE A 153 4.46 -6.68 5.05
N ALA A 154 4.28 -7.94 4.64
CA ALA A 154 5.25 -9.02 4.79
C ALA A 154 5.67 -9.35 6.24
N ASN A 155 4.87 -8.94 7.23
CA ASN A 155 5.16 -9.15 8.65
C ASN A 155 3.97 -9.76 9.42
N ILE A 156 2.75 -9.23 9.22
CA ILE A 156 1.52 -9.81 9.75
C ILE A 156 0.57 -10.19 8.61
N PRO A 157 -0.34 -11.16 8.83
CA PRO A 157 -1.38 -11.44 7.87
C PRO A 157 -2.30 -10.21 7.69
N LEU A 158 -2.66 -9.97 6.43
CA LEU A 158 -3.54 -8.90 5.99
C LEU A 158 -4.69 -9.52 5.20
N SER A 159 -5.85 -8.88 5.27
CA SER A 159 -7.04 -9.31 4.54
C SER A 159 -7.80 -8.10 3.99
N LEU A 160 -7.10 -7.22 3.28
CA LEU A 160 -7.58 -5.88 2.90
C LEU A 160 -8.95 -5.89 2.23
N HIS A 161 -9.23 -6.89 1.39
CA HIS A 161 -10.53 -7.04 0.72
C HIS A 161 -11.65 -7.38 1.72
N GLU A 162 -11.52 -8.49 2.46
CA GLU A 162 -12.52 -8.92 3.45
C GLU A 162 -12.69 -7.92 4.61
N TRP A 163 -11.64 -7.14 4.88
CA TRP A 163 -11.63 -6.07 5.86
C TRP A 163 -12.33 -4.81 5.36
N ASP A 164 -12.80 -4.77 4.12
CA ASP A 164 -13.47 -3.63 3.50
C ASP A 164 -12.65 -2.33 3.61
N VAL A 165 -11.34 -2.43 3.40
CA VAL A 165 -10.46 -1.26 3.34
C VAL A 165 -10.69 -0.58 2.00
N ASP A 166 -10.92 0.74 1.98
CA ASP A 166 -11.13 1.46 0.72
C ASP A 166 -9.85 1.49 -0.16
N PHE A 167 -8.72 1.82 0.48
CA PHE A 167 -7.42 1.90 -0.16
C PHE A 167 -6.28 1.77 0.85
N ALA A 168 -5.09 1.39 0.38
CA ALA A 168 -3.88 1.28 1.18
C ALA A 168 -2.63 1.46 0.31
N CYS A 169 -1.50 1.79 0.93
CA CYS A 169 -0.19 1.74 0.27
C CYS A 169 0.89 1.31 1.25
N TRP A 170 1.95 0.70 0.73
CA TRP A 170 3.06 0.21 1.55
C TRP A 170 4.40 0.37 0.83
N CYS A 171 5.48 0.30 1.58
CA CYS A 171 6.83 0.16 1.06
C CYS A 171 7.26 -1.30 1.03
N THR A 172 8.16 -1.67 0.10
CA THR A 172 8.69 -3.04 0.02
C THR A 172 10.11 -3.19 0.58
N TYR A 173 10.75 -2.10 1.00
CA TYR A 173 12.14 -2.12 1.46
C TYR A 173 12.33 -2.51 2.94
N LYS A 174 11.23 -2.76 3.66
CA LYS A 174 11.24 -3.19 5.07
C LYS A 174 11.25 -4.72 5.15
N TYR A 175 10.14 -5.33 5.55
CA TYR A 175 10.06 -6.77 5.79
C TYR A 175 10.18 -7.61 4.51
N SER A 176 9.80 -7.07 3.34
CA SER A 176 10.01 -7.71 2.04
C SER A 176 11.41 -7.51 1.45
N CYS A 177 12.35 -6.90 2.19
CA CYS A 177 13.78 -6.93 1.89
C CYS A 177 14.18 -6.45 0.47
N SER A 178 13.39 -5.58 -0.17
CA SER A 178 13.55 -5.23 -1.59
C SER A 178 14.62 -4.16 -1.86
N GLY A 179 15.54 -3.91 -0.93
CA GLY A 179 16.56 -2.85 -1.04
C GLY A 179 16.02 -1.44 -0.79
N ALA A 180 16.89 -0.52 -0.37
CA ALA A 180 16.52 0.85 -0.03
C ALA A 180 15.85 1.57 -1.22
N GLY A 181 14.69 2.19 -0.98
CA GLY A 181 13.93 2.86 -2.04
C GLY A 181 13.23 1.90 -3.02
N GLY A 182 13.04 0.64 -2.66
CA GLY A 182 12.27 -0.32 -3.46
C GLY A 182 10.86 0.15 -3.80
N ILE A 183 10.29 -0.46 -4.84
CA ILE A 183 9.00 -0.06 -5.43
C ILE A 183 7.86 -0.07 -4.39
N GLY A 184 6.97 0.92 -4.45
CA GLY A 184 5.80 0.98 -3.60
C GLY A 184 4.74 -0.04 -3.99
N GLY A 185 3.97 -0.50 -3.01
CA GLY A 185 2.71 -1.19 -3.24
C GLY A 185 1.52 -0.25 -3.08
N PHE A 186 0.44 -0.60 -3.77
CA PHE A 186 -0.76 0.19 -3.88
C PHE A 186 -1.97 -0.74 -3.89
N PHE A 187 -3.00 -0.40 -3.15
CA PHE A 187 -4.26 -1.12 -3.09
C PHE A 187 -5.44 -0.17 -3.18
N VAL A 188 -6.42 -0.52 -4.00
CA VAL A 188 -7.74 0.12 -4.07
C VAL A 188 -8.78 -0.98 -4.21
N HIS A 189 -9.79 -0.93 -3.34
CA HIS A 189 -10.83 -1.96 -3.28
C HIS A 189 -11.62 -2.07 -4.59
N LYS A 190 -12.08 -3.28 -4.92
CA LYS A 190 -12.85 -3.62 -6.14
C LYS A 190 -14.12 -2.81 -6.30
N ARG A 191 -14.68 -2.27 -5.21
CA ARG A 191 -15.81 -1.32 -5.27
C ARG A 191 -15.48 -0.05 -6.09
N PHE A 192 -14.19 0.22 -6.31
CA PHE A 192 -13.68 1.32 -7.14
C PHE A 192 -13.05 0.82 -8.46
N GLU A 193 -13.41 -0.40 -8.92
CA GLU A 193 -12.86 -1.00 -10.14
C GLU A 193 -13.01 -0.12 -11.39
N THR A 194 -14.13 0.60 -11.51
CA THR A 194 -14.38 1.53 -12.63
C THR A 194 -14.25 2.99 -12.21
N ASP A 195 -13.34 3.32 -11.30
CA ASP A 195 -13.23 4.68 -10.76
C ASP A 195 -12.86 5.72 -11.83
N LYS A 196 -13.72 6.75 -11.96
CA LYS A 196 -13.57 7.89 -12.88
C LYS A 196 -13.37 9.23 -12.17
N ARG A 197 -13.12 9.24 -10.86
CA ARG A 197 -12.83 10.47 -10.12
C ARG A 197 -11.62 11.19 -10.71
N GLU A 198 -11.65 12.51 -10.65
CA GLU A 198 -10.51 13.36 -10.99
C GLU A 198 -9.29 12.98 -10.17
N ARG A 199 -8.19 12.64 -10.84
CA ARG A 199 -6.93 12.23 -10.21
C ARG A 199 -5.77 12.45 -11.17
N MET A 200 -4.54 12.29 -10.66
CA MET A 200 -3.37 12.22 -11.53
C MET A 200 -3.44 10.95 -12.39
N VAL A 201 -3.33 11.12 -13.71
CA VAL A 201 -3.32 10.03 -14.68
C VAL A 201 -2.01 10.05 -15.47
N GLY A 202 -1.60 8.88 -15.93
CA GLY A 202 -0.48 8.75 -16.88
C GLY A 202 -0.73 7.60 -17.84
N TRP A 203 0.06 7.55 -18.92
CA TRP A 203 -0.15 6.60 -20.01
C TRP A 203 -0.08 5.13 -19.59
N TRP A 204 0.53 4.84 -18.43
CA TRP A 204 0.64 3.46 -17.95
C TRP A 204 -0.60 2.98 -17.19
N GLY A 205 -1.51 3.89 -16.85
CA GLY A 205 -2.86 3.58 -16.39
C GLY A 205 -3.86 3.44 -17.54
N HIS A 206 -3.43 3.66 -18.79
CA HIS A 206 -4.21 3.38 -19.99
C HIS A 206 -4.22 1.87 -20.27
N LYS A 207 -5.34 1.36 -20.80
CA LYS A 207 -5.54 -0.04 -21.17
C LYS A 207 -4.38 -0.63 -21.96
N GLU A 208 -3.87 -1.78 -21.54
CA GLU A 208 -2.68 -2.35 -22.17
C GLU A 208 -2.84 -2.58 -23.68
N GLU A 209 -4.03 -3.01 -24.12
CA GLU A 209 -4.31 -3.38 -25.52
C GLU A 209 -4.21 -2.20 -26.48
N THR A 210 -4.52 -0.98 -26.01
CA THR A 210 -4.57 0.23 -26.84
C THR A 210 -3.50 1.27 -26.46
N ARG A 211 -2.68 1.00 -25.43
CA ARG A 211 -1.65 1.93 -24.91
C ARG A 211 -0.68 2.43 -25.96
N PHE A 212 -0.25 1.56 -26.87
CA PHE A 212 0.72 1.88 -27.91
C PHE A 212 0.09 2.44 -29.19
N PHE A 213 -1.23 2.65 -29.24
CA PHE A 213 -1.86 3.36 -30.36
C PHE A 213 -1.59 4.87 -30.30
N MET A 214 -1.27 5.41 -29.11
CA MET A 214 -0.84 6.80 -28.91
C MET A 214 -1.77 7.86 -29.54
N ASN A 215 -3.08 7.59 -29.55
CA ASN A 215 -4.10 8.50 -30.12
C ASN A 215 -4.53 9.63 -29.16
N ASN A 216 -3.91 9.70 -27.97
CA ASN A 216 -4.23 10.63 -26.88
C ASN A 216 -5.70 10.59 -26.42
N GLN A 217 -6.40 9.48 -26.64
CA GLN A 217 -7.73 9.22 -26.11
C GLN A 217 -7.59 8.27 -24.92
N LEU A 218 -7.59 8.81 -23.70
CA LEU A 218 -7.36 8.02 -22.49
C LEU A 218 -8.49 7.02 -22.24
N GLU A 219 -8.15 5.74 -22.23
CA GLU A 219 -8.99 4.64 -21.79
C GLU A 219 -8.35 4.03 -20.54
N LEU A 220 -8.87 4.38 -19.37
CA LEU A 220 -8.30 3.87 -18.11
C LEU A 220 -8.49 2.36 -17.98
N GLU A 221 -7.45 1.71 -17.49
CA GLU A 221 -7.49 0.32 -17.03
C GLU A 221 -8.37 0.22 -15.79
N ASN A 222 -8.99 -0.95 -15.59
CA ASN A 222 -9.81 -1.19 -14.40
C ASN A 222 -8.96 -1.43 -13.15
N GLY A 223 -9.54 -1.16 -11.98
CA GLY A 223 -8.93 -1.43 -10.68
C GLY A 223 -7.68 -0.58 -10.40
N ALA A 224 -6.77 -1.14 -9.61
CA ALA A 224 -5.55 -0.45 -9.20
C ALA A 224 -4.60 -0.16 -10.37
N ALA A 225 -4.67 -0.93 -11.45
CA ALA A 225 -3.86 -0.68 -12.64
C ALA A 225 -4.18 0.68 -13.29
N GLY A 226 -5.43 1.15 -13.21
CA GLY A 226 -5.86 2.48 -13.68
C GLY A 226 -5.32 3.66 -12.86
N TYR A 227 -4.55 3.41 -11.80
CA TYR A 227 -3.86 4.42 -11.00
C TYR A 227 -2.38 4.55 -11.34
N ARG A 228 -1.84 3.68 -12.20
CA ARG A 228 -0.46 3.75 -12.64
C ARG A 228 -0.22 4.97 -13.51
N ILE A 229 0.91 5.64 -13.28
CA ILE A 229 1.27 6.84 -14.04
C ILE A 229 2.34 6.50 -15.10
N SER A 230 3.39 5.81 -14.66
CA SER A 230 4.60 5.55 -15.46
C SER A 230 4.91 4.06 -15.58
N ASN A 231 5.80 3.73 -16.52
CA ASN A 231 6.34 2.39 -16.67
C ASN A 231 7.06 1.93 -15.39
N PRO A 232 7.00 0.63 -15.07
CA PRO A 232 7.59 0.11 -13.84
C PRO A 232 9.12 0.09 -13.93
N PRO A 233 9.84 0.52 -12.88
CA PRO A 233 11.30 0.45 -12.86
C PRO A 233 11.77 -0.99 -12.63
N MET A 234 12.13 -1.69 -13.72
CA MET A 234 12.55 -3.10 -13.68
C MET A 234 13.58 -3.40 -12.58
N MET A 235 14.59 -2.54 -12.40
CA MET A 235 15.64 -2.77 -11.40
C MET A 235 15.11 -2.78 -9.96
N LEU A 236 14.01 -2.07 -9.66
CA LEU A 236 13.36 -2.11 -8.34
C LEU A 236 12.43 -3.31 -8.19
N MET A 237 12.00 -3.92 -9.30
CA MET A 237 11.20 -5.15 -9.28
C MET A 237 12.06 -6.36 -8.90
N VAL A 238 13.31 -6.43 -9.37
CA VAL A 238 14.20 -7.58 -9.17
C VAL A 238 14.35 -8.02 -7.70
N PRO A 239 14.64 -7.13 -6.73
CA PRO A 239 14.74 -7.54 -5.33
C PRO A 239 13.43 -8.06 -4.74
N LEU A 240 12.29 -7.56 -5.24
CA LEU A 240 10.97 -7.99 -4.79
C LEU A 240 10.60 -9.36 -5.37
N ILE A 241 10.91 -9.62 -6.64
CA ILE A 241 10.80 -10.95 -7.26
C ILE A 241 11.61 -11.96 -6.46
N ALA A 242 12.88 -11.65 -6.19
CA ALA A 242 13.76 -12.52 -5.41
C ALA A 242 13.25 -12.76 -3.97
N PHE A 243 12.57 -11.78 -3.37
CA PHE A 243 11.94 -11.95 -2.07
C PHE A 243 10.77 -12.94 -2.15
N LEU A 244 9.94 -12.84 -3.18
CA LEU A 244 8.81 -13.74 -3.38
C LEU A 244 9.27 -15.17 -3.68
N ASP A 245 10.39 -15.37 -4.39
CA ASP A 245 10.99 -16.69 -4.57
C ASP A 245 11.33 -17.33 -3.21
N VAL A 246 11.88 -16.54 -2.28
CA VAL A 246 12.16 -17.01 -0.91
C VAL A 246 10.86 -17.35 -0.18
N ILE A 247 9.83 -16.52 -0.28
CA ILE A 247 8.53 -16.79 0.34
C ILE A 247 7.88 -18.06 -0.23
N ALA A 248 7.94 -18.27 -1.54
CA ALA A 248 7.40 -19.46 -2.20
C ALA A 248 8.09 -20.74 -1.71
N LEU A 249 9.43 -20.73 -1.57
CA LEU A 249 10.17 -21.86 -1.01
C LEU A 249 9.79 -22.16 0.45
N LEU A 250 9.56 -21.12 1.26
CA LEU A 250 9.13 -21.27 2.65
C LEU A 250 7.72 -21.89 2.74
N LEU A 251 6.81 -21.49 1.87
CA LEU A 251 5.46 -22.06 1.77
C LEU A 251 5.48 -23.55 1.37
N ILE A 252 6.34 -23.92 0.41
CA ILE A 252 6.50 -25.31 -0.05
C ILE A 252 7.10 -26.21 1.04
N SER A 253 7.96 -25.68 1.91
CA SER A 253 8.66 -26.44 2.96
C SER A 253 7.84 -26.76 4.23
N GLN A 254 6.53 -26.45 4.25
CA GLN A 254 5.61 -26.52 5.40
C GLN A 254 5.96 -25.60 6.58
N CYS A 255 5.43 -24.39 6.57
CA CYS A 255 4.84 -23.71 7.73
C CYS A 255 4.08 -22.48 7.21
N ASN A 256 2.77 -22.45 7.48
CA ASN A 256 1.94 -21.25 7.54
C ASN A 256 2.79 -19.97 7.73
N ILE A 257 2.62 -18.95 6.88
CA ILE A 257 3.27 -17.61 6.97
C ILE A 257 3.32 -17.08 8.43
N PHE A 258 2.36 -17.51 9.25
CA PHE A 258 2.29 -17.34 10.70
C PHE A 258 3.59 -17.64 11.47
N SER A 259 4.38 -18.66 11.12
CA SER A 259 5.63 -19.00 11.83
C SER A 259 6.81 -18.10 11.46
N PHE A 260 6.79 -17.47 10.28
CA PHE A 260 7.86 -16.59 9.82
C PHE A 260 7.88 -15.25 10.57
N SER A 261 6.69 -14.71 10.91
CA SER A 261 6.59 -13.58 11.84
C SER A 261 7.23 -13.89 13.19
N PHE A 262 7.28 -15.17 13.59
CA PHE A 262 7.87 -15.64 14.84
C PHE A 262 9.39 -15.89 14.76
N GLN A 263 9.92 -16.28 13.59
CA GLN A 263 11.37 -16.46 13.38
C GLN A 263 12.12 -15.15 13.13
N ILE A 264 11.54 -14.18 12.41
CA ILE A 264 12.12 -12.83 12.30
C ILE A 264 12.16 -12.15 13.68
N ARG A 265 11.13 -12.35 14.52
CA ARG A 265 11.08 -11.88 15.92
C ARG A 265 12.29 -12.29 16.76
N ARG A 266 12.93 -13.43 16.45
CA ARG A 266 14.05 -13.95 17.26
C ARG A 266 15.41 -13.35 16.87
N LYS A 267 15.53 -12.74 15.69
CA LYS A 267 16.82 -12.29 15.14
C LYS A 267 16.94 -10.76 15.03
N PHE A 268 15.82 -10.04 15.04
CA PHE A 268 15.78 -8.58 15.06
C PHE A 268 14.89 -8.11 16.22
N MET A 269 15.53 -7.53 17.25
CA MET A 269 14.97 -6.65 18.29
C MET A 269 14.44 -7.29 19.60
N PHE A 270 15.32 -7.24 20.61
CA PHE A 270 15.14 -6.98 22.06
C PHE A 270 13.95 -7.56 22.84
N ASP A 271 14.31 -8.19 23.97
CA ASP A 271 13.54 -8.90 25.01
C ASP A 271 12.43 -8.12 25.76
N LYS A 272 11.71 -7.18 25.11
CA LYS A 272 10.57 -6.49 25.73
C LYS A 272 9.32 -6.35 24.86
N LEU A 273 9.27 -6.97 23.68
CA LEU A 273 8.14 -6.81 22.75
C LEU A 273 7.06 -7.90 22.92
N LEU A 274 6.50 -8.01 24.12
CA LEU A 274 5.27 -8.78 24.36
C LEU A 274 4.05 -7.86 24.19
N ILE A 275 3.89 -7.30 22.99
CA ILE A 275 2.68 -6.53 22.65
C ILE A 275 1.67 -7.50 22.04
N LEU A 276 0.66 -7.82 22.85
CA LEU A 276 -0.56 -8.53 22.46
C LEU A 276 -1.25 -7.79 21.30
N ILE A 277 -0.98 -8.19 20.06
CA ILE A 277 -1.93 -7.97 18.97
C ILE A 277 -3.01 -9.04 19.16
N ARG A 278 -4.03 -8.73 19.97
CA ARG A 278 -5.30 -9.44 19.86
C ARG A 278 -5.85 -9.14 18.46
N TYR A 279 -5.69 -10.14 17.60
CA TYR A 279 -6.14 -10.36 16.23
C TYR A 279 -7.61 -9.96 15.90
N ASN A 280 -8.33 -9.32 16.82
CA ASN A 280 -9.79 -9.11 16.80
C ASN A 280 -10.20 -7.63 16.68
N VAL A 281 -9.26 -6.71 16.52
CA VAL A 281 -9.50 -5.27 16.70
C VAL A 281 -9.77 -4.53 15.39
N LEU A 282 -8.93 -4.72 14.37
CA LEU A 282 -9.16 -4.12 13.05
C LEU A 282 -10.46 -4.65 12.44
N CYS A 283 -10.70 -5.96 12.55
CA CYS A 283 -11.94 -6.58 12.10
C CYS A 283 -13.18 -5.99 12.78
N LYS A 284 -13.13 -5.69 14.09
CA LYS A 284 -14.29 -5.07 14.78
C LYS A 284 -14.52 -3.63 14.37
N LEU A 285 -13.45 -2.84 14.17
CA LEU A 285 -13.55 -1.46 13.70
C LEU A 285 -14.16 -1.42 12.29
N LEU A 286 -13.73 -2.31 11.41
CA LEU A 286 -14.19 -2.40 10.03
C LEU A 286 -15.60 -3.00 9.91
N LEU A 287 -15.92 -4.06 10.66
CA LEU A 287 -17.30 -4.57 10.77
C LEU A 287 -18.27 -3.55 11.37
N TYR A 288 -17.79 -2.68 12.27
CA TYR A 288 -18.58 -1.62 12.87
C TYR A 288 -18.86 -0.48 11.86
N ILE A 289 -17.84 -0.02 11.13
CA ILE A 289 -17.99 0.98 10.06
C ILE A 289 -18.95 0.47 8.96
N TYR A 290 -18.80 -0.79 8.52
CA TYR A 290 -19.65 -1.40 7.51
C TYR A 290 -21.15 -1.40 7.89
N LYS A 291 -21.47 -1.76 9.15
CA LYS A 291 -22.87 -1.85 9.62
C LYS A 291 -23.59 -0.51 9.78
N LYS A 292 -22.87 0.60 9.96
CA LYS A 292 -23.46 1.90 10.29
C LYS A 292 -23.57 2.86 9.10
N PHE A 293 -22.70 2.70 8.09
CA PHE A 293 -22.64 3.60 6.94
C PHE A 293 -23.18 2.99 5.63
N TYR A 294 -23.46 1.68 5.58
CA TYR A 294 -23.85 0.97 4.35
C TYR A 294 -25.07 0.03 4.48
N ILE A 295 -25.80 0.03 5.61
CA ILE A 295 -27.16 -0.52 5.77
C ILE A 295 -28.09 0.65 6.10
#